data_AF-A0A7X9ZKB2-F1
#
_entry.id   AF-A0A7X9ZKB2-F1
#
_cell.length_a   1.000
_cell.length_b   1.000
_cell.length_c   1.000
_cell.angle_alpha   90.00
_cell.angle_beta   90.00
_cell.angle_gamma   90.00
#
_symmetry.space_group_name_H-M   'P 1'
#
loop_
_entity.id
_entity.type
_entity.pdbx_description
1 polymer ?
#
loop_
_entity_poly.entity_id
_entity_poly.type
_entity_poly.pdbx_seq_one_letter_code
_entity_poly.pdbx_strand_id
1 'polypeptide(L)'
;MDFYSDLKMNDEYLEKKFGNVEIYYKTVCNFEYTFDGTYRNIYCSFYLSINSIYMVNQVEDFAYKIPFKDVIQIELDETLGNKPIRITYGDNNKSFTNYISIGTIKDSKEIINIIERGRDTQNHIHNIIEEVLVDNRPELHPLNDRFEEVEINGKYYGALDRLLLDNPNQYKPNIDELDELNKEKDLLRITISKSKSKYFETAINLMKRFDNFEFEDNKYSIKVTSDMEYLEHRDDIENIFFLIKNWKNKEIYLEEKLYQKYLIEYREFVSHAENRIKRILNYSYGNSFDFVLNDDNRAYITYYPLEHETKFFAFRDSFDQEPYMCSCTKKALHKLKVNKLNVKVYLPPVIKAYLNDDNTNIVDDIQFKDNICFRCNKTTPNRIYSSNDSKFRKYHGWYIDQVQIENDLDNDIYGKEAENILREEYGVAKIGEGWISETMMFKIVEDIFENYECERHCRPNFLEGLEIDIYVPELKIGFEYNGVQHYKPVEHWGGEESLKKQQVRDKRKQQLCDQNDVKLIIIKYDEQLSKDLILSKIPVEYLVEDKS
;
A
#
# COMPACT_ATOMS: atom_id res chain seq x y z
N MET A 1 -19.58 19.07 0.28
CA MET A 1 -20.03 19.35 -1.09
C MET A 1 -19.60 18.15 -1.89
N ASP A 2 -20.54 17.49 -2.56
CA ASP A 2 -20.36 16.13 -3.08
C ASP A 2 -19.51 16.17 -4.37
N PHE A 3 -18.33 15.54 -4.33
CA PHE A 3 -17.35 15.52 -5.42
C PHE A 3 -17.98 15.12 -6.77
N TYR A 4 -18.96 14.22 -6.73
CA TYR A 4 -19.65 13.70 -7.91
C TYR A 4 -20.78 14.61 -8.42
N SER A 5 -21.42 15.41 -7.54
CA SER A 5 -22.49 16.32 -7.98
C SER A 5 -21.92 17.47 -8.81
N ASP A 6 -20.76 18.00 -8.42
CA ASP A 6 -20.14 19.14 -9.08
C ASP A 6 -19.56 18.76 -10.45
N LEU A 7 -18.95 17.58 -10.58
CA LEU A 7 -18.44 17.07 -11.87
C LEU A 7 -19.56 16.81 -12.88
N LYS A 8 -20.66 16.19 -12.46
CA LYS A 8 -21.79 15.89 -13.36
C LYS A 8 -22.47 17.16 -13.87
N MET A 9 -22.64 18.16 -13.01
CA MET A 9 -23.15 19.49 -13.39
C MET A 9 -22.20 20.18 -14.39
N ASN A 10 -20.90 20.08 -14.16
CA ASN A 10 -19.88 20.65 -15.03
C ASN A 10 -19.73 19.93 -16.38
N ASP A 11 -20.08 18.64 -16.48
CA ASP A 11 -20.09 17.89 -17.74
C ASP A 11 -21.12 18.47 -18.73
N GLU A 12 -22.38 18.66 -18.29
CA GLU A 12 -23.44 19.27 -19.10
C GLU A 12 -23.08 20.72 -19.49
N TYR A 13 -22.45 21.44 -18.57
CA TYR A 13 -22.04 22.82 -18.77
C TYR A 13 -20.85 22.94 -19.75
N LEU A 14 -19.91 22.00 -19.73
CA LEU A 14 -18.82 21.88 -20.71
C LEU A 14 -19.40 21.70 -22.12
N GLU A 15 -20.32 20.74 -22.28
CA GLU A 15 -20.97 20.47 -23.57
C GLU A 15 -21.73 21.71 -24.09
N LYS A 16 -22.43 22.42 -23.19
CA LYS A 16 -23.13 23.67 -23.53
C LYS A 16 -22.17 24.78 -23.98
N LYS A 17 -20.97 24.89 -23.41
CA LYS A 17 -20.02 25.98 -23.72
C LYS A 17 -19.12 25.68 -24.91
N PHE A 18 -18.73 24.42 -25.10
CA PHE A 18 -17.72 24.03 -26.08
C PHE A 18 -18.22 23.04 -27.14
N GLY A 19 -19.49 22.63 -27.06
CA GLY A 19 -20.07 21.59 -27.93
C GLY A 19 -19.71 20.19 -27.44
N ASN A 20 -20.02 19.18 -28.25
CA ASN A 20 -19.63 17.80 -27.93
C ASN A 20 -18.10 17.69 -27.99
N VAL A 21 -17.47 17.56 -26.83
CA VAL A 21 -16.02 17.43 -26.68
C VAL A 21 -15.71 16.02 -26.24
N GLU A 22 -14.87 15.33 -27.01
CA GLU A 22 -14.37 14.02 -26.62
C GLU A 22 -13.35 14.16 -25.48
N ILE A 23 -13.70 13.61 -24.32
CA ILE A 23 -12.93 13.74 -23.08
C ILE A 23 -12.25 12.41 -22.77
N TYR A 24 -10.93 12.45 -22.61
CA TYR A 24 -10.10 11.27 -22.29
C TYR A 24 -9.74 11.21 -20.81
N TYR A 25 -9.82 12.33 -20.10
CA TYR A 25 -9.55 12.41 -18.67
C TYR A 25 -10.30 13.60 -18.05
N LYS A 26 -10.85 13.42 -16.86
CA LYS A 26 -11.44 14.52 -16.08
C LYS A 26 -11.17 14.36 -14.60
N THR A 27 -11.02 15.47 -13.90
CA THR A 27 -10.81 15.54 -12.45
C THR A 27 -11.25 16.90 -11.92
N VAL A 28 -11.02 17.18 -10.65
CA VAL A 28 -11.15 18.53 -10.08
C VAL A 28 -9.76 19.14 -9.87
N CYS A 29 -9.65 20.45 -9.97
CA CYS A 29 -8.41 21.16 -9.72
C CYS A 29 -8.68 22.52 -9.08
N ASN A 30 -7.65 23.10 -8.46
CA ASN A 30 -7.59 24.54 -8.25
C ASN A 30 -6.83 25.17 -9.42
N PHE A 31 -7.45 26.10 -10.11
CA PHE A 31 -6.86 26.84 -11.22
C PHE A 31 -6.54 28.27 -10.79
N GLU A 32 -5.26 28.60 -10.78
CA GLU A 32 -4.73 29.90 -10.44
C GLU A 32 -4.35 30.64 -11.71
N TYR A 33 -5.03 31.76 -11.97
CA TYR A 33 -4.89 32.50 -13.22
C TYR A 33 -4.93 34.00 -12.98
N THR A 34 -4.37 34.77 -13.92
CA THR A 34 -4.43 36.23 -13.87
C THR A 34 -5.43 36.76 -14.89
N PHE A 35 -6.37 37.60 -14.44
CA PHE A 35 -7.35 38.28 -15.29
C PHE A 35 -7.32 39.78 -14.99
N ASP A 36 -7.12 40.61 -16.02
CA ASP A 36 -6.99 42.07 -15.90
C ASP A 36 -5.95 42.54 -14.86
N GLY A 37 -4.83 41.83 -14.77
CA GLY A 37 -3.75 42.13 -13.82
C GLY A 37 -4.06 41.75 -12.37
N THR A 38 -5.20 41.10 -12.12
CA THR A 38 -5.60 40.59 -10.80
C THR A 38 -5.45 39.08 -10.77
N TYR A 39 -4.71 38.58 -9.78
CA TYR A 39 -4.60 37.15 -9.51
C TYR A 39 -5.92 36.59 -8.97
N ARG A 40 -6.34 35.43 -9.49
CA ARG A 40 -7.55 34.70 -9.09
C ARG A 40 -7.24 33.22 -8.91
N ASN A 41 -7.98 32.57 -8.03
CA ASN A 41 -7.96 31.14 -7.82
C ASN A 41 -9.40 30.64 -7.85
N ILE A 42 -9.67 29.62 -8.66
CA ILE A 42 -10.98 28.99 -8.76
C ILE A 42 -10.86 27.48 -8.59
N TYR A 43 -11.73 26.90 -7.77
CA TYR A 43 -11.93 25.45 -7.73
C TYR A 43 -12.85 25.05 -8.87
N CYS A 44 -12.39 24.19 -9.78
CA CYS A 44 -13.12 23.86 -11.01
C CYS A 44 -12.90 22.40 -11.44
N SER A 45 -13.71 21.94 -12.40
CA SER A 45 -13.51 20.67 -13.07
C SER A 45 -12.51 20.83 -14.22
N PHE A 46 -11.49 19.96 -14.25
CA PHE A 46 -10.48 19.86 -15.28
C PHE A 46 -10.86 18.75 -16.26
N TYR A 47 -10.69 19.02 -17.55
CA TYR A 47 -10.96 18.09 -18.63
C TYR A 47 -9.80 18.09 -19.63
N LEU A 48 -9.45 16.90 -20.10
CA LEU A 48 -8.43 16.69 -21.12
C LEU A 48 -9.08 16.08 -22.36
N SER A 49 -8.91 16.75 -23.50
CA SER A 49 -9.33 16.27 -24.83
C SER A 49 -8.11 16.00 -25.71
N ILE A 50 -8.37 15.63 -26.97
CA ILE A 50 -7.34 15.28 -27.95
C ILE A 50 -6.40 16.45 -28.28
N ASN A 51 -6.87 17.69 -28.14
CA ASN A 51 -6.12 18.87 -28.58
C ASN A 51 -6.18 20.05 -27.62
N SER A 52 -6.87 19.91 -26.48
CA SER A 52 -7.14 21.02 -25.57
C SER A 52 -7.37 20.54 -24.14
N ILE A 53 -7.02 21.40 -23.20
CA ILE A 53 -7.44 21.35 -21.80
C ILE A 53 -8.67 22.24 -21.65
N TYR A 54 -9.63 21.81 -20.82
CA TYR A 54 -10.75 22.64 -20.39
C TYR A 54 -10.82 22.70 -18.87
N MET A 55 -11.21 23.86 -18.36
CA MET A 55 -11.51 24.07 -16.95
C MET A 55 -12.85 24.78 -16.84
N VAL A 56 -13.80 24.18 -16.13
CA VAL A 56 -15.15 24.76 -16.02
C VAL A 56 -15.67 24.71 -14.59
N ASN A 57 -16.46 25.72 -14.24
CA ASN A 57 -17.24 25.77 -13.02
C ASN A 57 -18.56 26.47 -13.35
N GLN A 58 -19.66 25.71 -13.32
CA GLN A 58 -20.99 26.22 -13.65
C GLN A 58 -21.48 27.29 -12.66
N VAL A 59 -21.17 27.13 -11.36
CA VAL A 59 -21.64 28.04 -10.29
C VAL A 59 -21.08 29.44 -10.50
N GLU A 60 -19.83 29.54 -10.94
CA GLU A 60 -19.16 30.81 -11.20
C GLU A 60 -19.26 31.26 -12.68
N ASP A 61 -20.05 30.56 -13.52
CA ASP A 61 -20.12 30.73 -14.98
C ASP A 61 -18.72 30.77 -15.64
N PHE A 62 -17.78 29.99 -15.09
CA PHE A 62 -16.40 29.96 -15.52
C PHE A 62 -16.17 28.85 -16.54
N ALA A 63 -15.61 29.19 -17.69
CA ALA A 63 -15.23 28.22 -18.72
C ALA A 63 -13.94 28.68 -19.40
N TYR A 64 -12.93 27.82 -19.39
CA TYR A 64 -11.60 28.14 -19.87
C TYR A 64 -11.06 27.01 -20.73
N LYS A 65 -10.42 27.35 -21.85
CA LYS A 65 -9.86 26.40 -22.82
C LYS A 65 -8.41 26.75 -23.13
N ILE A 66 -7.52 25.77 -23.07
CA ILE A 66 -6.12 25.91 -23.46
C ILE A 66 -5.83 24.87 -24.56
N PRO A 67 -5.74 25.26 -25.84
CA PRO A 67 -5.32 24.37 -26.91
C PRO A 67 -3.84 23.96 -26.75
N PHE A 68 -3.52 22.71 -27.06
CA PHE A 68 -2.14 22.19 -26.94
C PHE A 68 -1.14 22.93 -27.84
N LYS A 69 -1.53 23.33 -29.07
CA LYS A 69 -0.70 24.20 -29.95
C LYS A 69 -0.22 25.46 -29.27
N ASP A 70 -1.05 26.02 -28.39
CA ASP A 70 -0.79 27.31 -27.79
C ASP A 70 0.11 27.14 -26.56
N VAL A 71 0.39 25.91 -26.10
CA VAL A 71 1.27 25.63 -24.96
C VAL A 71 2.75 25.82 -25.35
N ILE A 72 3.40 26.78 -24.69
CA ILE A 72 4.81 27.14 -24.88
C ILE A 72 5.71 26.36 -23.92
N GLN A 73 5.25 26.13 -22.70
CA GLN A 73 5.99 25.40 -21.67
C GLN A 73 5.01 24.82 -20.66
N ILE A 74 5.28 23.62 -20.17
CA ILE A 74 4.49 23.00 -19.12
C ILE A 74 5.40 22.14 -18.23
N GLU A 75 5.32 22.31 -16.91
CA GLU A 75 6.17 21.61 -15.96
C GLU A 75 5.58 21.63 -14.54
N LEU A 76 6.17 20.88 -13.61
CA LEU A 76 5.86 21.07 -12.20
C LEU A 76 6.64 22.27 -11.64
N ASP A 77 5.97 23.17 -10.93
CA ASP A 77 6.68 24.20 -10.20
C ASP A 77 7.23 23.64 -8.89
N GLU A 78 8.51 23.29 -8.87
CA GLU A 78 9.17 22.73 -7.69
C GLU A 78 9.35 23.74 -6.54
N THR A 79 9.10 25.03 -6.78
CA THR A 79 9.28 26.10 -5.79
C THR A 79 8.05 26.33 -4.91
N LEU A 80 6.89 25.81 -5.32
CA LEU A 80 5.62 25.96 -4.61
C LEU A 80 5.26 24.67 -3.87
N GLY A 81 4.70 24.79 -2.66
CA GLY A 81 4.53 23.68 -1.72
C GLY A 81 3.78 22.46 -2.29
N ASN A 82 2.69 22.70 -3.02
CA ASN A 82 1.87 21.64 -3.63
C ASN A 82 2.39 21.17 -4.99
N LYS A 83 3.50 21.73 -5.48
CA LYS A 83 4.08 21.45 -6.80
C LYS A 83 3.03 21.46 -7.93
N PRO A 84 2.30 22.57 -8.12
CA PRO A 84 1.29 22.66 -9.16
C PRO A 84 1.92 22.54 -10.54
N ILE A 85 1.09 22.18 -11.53
CA ILE A 85 1.48 22.28 -12.93
C ILE A 85 1.56 23.76 -13.28
N ARG A 86 2.75 24.26 -13.62
CA ARG A 86 2.94 25.55 -14.25
C ARG A 86 2.77 25.38 -15.76
N ILE A 87 1.77 26.05 -16.32
CA ILE A 87 1.50 26.04 -17.76
C ILE A 87 1.63 27.46 -18.33
N THR A 88 2.51 27.60 -19.31
CA THR A 88 2.71 28.82 -20.08
C THR A 88 2.21 28.60 -21.50
N TYR A 89 1.28 29.44 -21.95
CA TYR A 89 0.64 29.30 -23.26
C TYR A 89 0.30 30.67 -23.86
N GLY A 90 0.13 30.73 -25.18
CA GLY A 90 -0.14 31.96 -25.92
C GLY A 90 0.61 31.99 -27.26
N ASP A 91 0.75 33.18 -27.81
CA ASP A 91 1.44 33.41 -29.09
C ASP A 91 2.67 34.34 -28.93
N ASN A 92 3.32 34.67 -30.04
CA ASN A 92 4.50 35.55 -30.06
C ASN A 92 4.23 36.97 -29.54
N ASN A 93 2.96 37.40 -29.45
CA ASN A 93 2.58 38.73 -28.99
C ASN A 93 2.10 38.75 -27.54
N LYS A 94 1.54 37.64 -27.04
CA LYS A 94 0.97 37.56 -25.69
C LYS A 94 1.04 36.14 -25.15
N SER A 95 1.75 35.95 -24.04
CA SER A 95 1.78 34.71 -23.27
C SER A 95 1.12 34.88 -21.89
N PHE A 96 0.59 33.78 -21.37
CA PHE A 96 -0.02 33.66 -20.06
C PHE A 96 0.64 32.50 -19.33
N THR A 97 0.90 32.68 -18.03
CA THR A 97 1.37 31.61 -17.15
C THR A 97 0.37 31.43 -16.02
N ASN A 98 -0.17 30.23 -15.92
CA ASN A 98 -1.14 29.85 -14.89
C ASN A 98 -0.67 28.59 -14.16
N TYR A 99 -1.29 28.32 -13.01
CA TYR A 99 -0.97 27.15 -12.19
C TYR A 99 -2.20 26.28 -11.99
N ILE A 100 -2.03 24.97 -12.16
CA ILE A 100 -3.08 23.97 -12.00
C ILE A 100 -2.66 23.01 -10.89
N SER A 101 -3.40 23.02 -9.78
CA SER A 101 -3.18 22.09 -8.67
C SER A 101 -4.14 20.91 -8.78
N ILE A 102 -3.60 19.71 -9.01
CA ILE A 102 -4.34 18.46 -9.15
C ILE A 102 -3.94 17.53 -8.00
N GLY A 103 -4.90 16.72 -7.53
CA GLY A 103 -4.86 16.01 -6.25
C GLY A 103 -3.54 15.30 -5.91
N THR A 104 -2.82 14.74 -6.90
CA THR A 104 -1.51 14.13 -6.67
C THR A 104 -0.44 14.59 -7.67
N ILE A 105 0.83 14.57 -7.22
CA ILE A 105 2.00 14.85 -8.07
C ILE A 105 2.10 13.84 -9.23
N LYS A 106 1.61 12.60 -9.05
CA LYS A 106 1.62 11.56 -10.07
C LYS A 106 0.71 11.96 -11.24
N ASP A 107 -0.52 12.36 -10.94
CA ASP A 107 -1.51 12.80 -11.95
C ASP A 107 -0.98 14.04 -12.68
N SER A 108 -0.37 14.97 -11.95
CA SER A 108 0.24 16.16 -12.56
C SER A 108 1.34 15.82 -13.56
N LYS A 109 2.20 14.84 -13.26
CA LYS A 109 3.26 14.38 -14.20
C LYS A 109 2.69 13.69 -15.43
N GLU A 110 1.62 12.92 -15.27
CA GLU A 110 0.96 12.23 -16.37
C GLU A 110 0.30 13.22 -17.33
N ILE A 111 -0.39 14.22 -16.79
CA ILE A 111 -1.01 15.31 -17.56
C ILE A 111 0.05 16.13 -18.33
N ILE A 112 1.17 16.46 -17.69
CA ILE A 112 2.30 17.14 -18.34
C ILE A 112 2.78 16.34 -19.57
N ASN A 113 3.03 15.03 -19.39
CA ASN A 113 3.51 14.17 -20.47
C ASN A 113 2.50 14.06 -21.63
N ILE A 114 1.19 14.06 -21.35
CA ILE A 114 0.15 14.05 -22.41
C ILE A 114 0.19 15.36 -23.21
N ILE A 115 0.28 16.50 -22.53
CA ILE A 115 0.25 17.82 -23.18
C ILE A 115 1.54 18.06 -23.98
N GLU A 116 2.70 17.66 -23.46
CA GLU A 116 3.99 17.74 -24.18
C GLU A 116 3.94 16.93 -25.48
N ARG A 117 3.40 15.70 -25.45
CA ARG A 117 3.25 14.87 -26.66
C ARG A 117 2.26 15.45 -27.67
N GLY A 118 1.16 16.04 -27.19
CA GLY A 118 0.16 16.69 -28.04
C GLY A 118 0.65 17.97 -28.71
N ARG A 119 1.65 18.65 -28.12
CA ARG A 119 2.29 19.85 -28.68
C ARG A 119 3.11 19.54 -29.93
N ASP A 120 3.85 18.44 -29.91
CA ASP A 120 4.81 18.09 -30.97
C ASP A 120 4.16 17.54 -32.25
N THR A 121 2.84 17.32 -32.25
CA THR A 121 2.10 16.67 -33.36
C THR A 121 1.29 17.61 -34.27
N GLN A 122 1.39 18.93 -34.10
CA GLN A 122 0.54 19.87 -34.85
C GLN A 122 1.19 20.51 -36.10
N ASN A 123 1.59 19.70 -37.08
CA ASN A 123 1.67 20.21 -38.47
C ASN A 123 1.40 19.23 -39.63
N HIS A 124 1.20 17.91 -39.44
CA HIS A 124 1.00 17.01 -40.59
C HIS A 124 0.11 15.79 -40.31
N ILE A 125 -1.19 15.98 -40.09
CA ILE A 125 -2.14 14.83 -39.96
C ILE A 125 -3.32 14.90 -40.95
N HIS A 126 -3.23 15.71 -42.02
CA HIS A 126 -4.21 15.56 -43.10
C HIS A 126 -3.62 15.50 -44.51
N ASN A 127 -2.57 16.26 -44.84
CA ASN A 127 -2.10 16.36 -46.23
C ASN A 127 -0.77 15.64 -46.56
N ILE A 128 -0.05 15.08 -45.58
CA ILE A 128 1.08 14.14 -45.86
C ILE A 128 0.58 12.69 -46.00
N ILE A 129 -0.65 12.43 -45.60
CA ILE A 129 -1.24 11.09 -45.53
C ILE A 129 -1.48 10.46 -46.90
N GLU A 130 -1.31 11.15 -48.05
CA GLU A 130 -1.46 10.48 -49.37
C GLU A 130 -0.21 10.46 -50.27
N GLU A 131 0.69 11.46 -50.24
CA GLU A 131 1.77 11.54 -51.26
C GLU A 131 3.12 10.93 -50.85
N VAL A 132 3.40 10.73 -49.56
CA VAL A 132 4.67 10.13 -49.09
C VAL A 132 4.54 8.61 -48.84
N LEU A 133 3.35 8.06 -49.07
CA LEU A 133 2.88 6.72 -48.69
C LEU A 133 3.44 5.51 -49.46
N VAL A 134 4.54 5.63 -50.20
CA VAL A 134 5.05 4.45 -50.96
C VAL A 134 6.18 3.71 -50.25
N ASP A 135 7.10 4.36 -49.52
CA ASP A 135 8.32 3.62 -49.11
C ASP A 135 8.91 3.88 -47.71
N ASN A 136 8.38 4.75 -46.87
CA ASN A 136 8.88 4.87 -45.48
C ASN A 136 7.76 5.30 -44.52
N ARG A 137 7.18 4.34 -43.80
CA ARG A 137 6.35 4.61 -42.62
C ARG A 137 7.26 5.05 -41.45
N PRO A 138 7.06 6.23 -40.85
CA PRO A 138 7.42 6.44 -39.46
C PRO A 138 6.50 5.55 -38.62
N GLU A 139 7.06 4.68 -37.80
CA GLU A 139 6.29 3.91 -36.83
C GLU A 139 5.48 4.87 -35.94
N LEU A 140 4.16 4.79 -36.08
CA LEU A 140 3.17 5.44 -35.22
C LEU A 140 3.47 5.07 -33.76
N HIS A 141 3.17 5.99 -32.84
CA HIS A 141 3.28 5.72 -31.40
C HIS A 141 2.62 4.37 -31.07
N PRO A 142 3.27 3.48 -30.28
CA PRO A 142 2.86 2.08 -30.07
C PRO A 142 1.52 1.90 -29.33
N LEU A 143 0.71 2.94 -29.18
CA LEU A 143 -0.66 2.91 -28.61
C LEU A 143 -1.75 3.13 -29.67
N ASN A 144 -1.43 3.68 -30.85
CA ASN A 144 -2.43 3.91 -31.90
C ASN A 144 -2.81 2.63 -32.65
N ASP A 145 -1.87 1.70 -32.83
CA ASP A 145 -2.17 0.37 -33.40
C ASP A 145 -2.93 -0.54 -32.42
N ARG A 146 -3.19 -0.04 -31.21
CA ARG A 146 -3.84 -0.76 -30.12
C ARG A 146 -5.26 -0.26 -29.88
N PHE A 147 -5.67 0.90 -30.39
CA PHE A 147 -7.01 1.45 -30.09
C PHE A 147 -8.04 1.06 -31.17
N GLU A 148 -9.17 0.46 -30.78
CA GLU A 148 -10.26 -0.03 -31.64
C GLU A 148 -11.63 0.33 -31.02
N GLU A 149 -12.67 0.65 -31.81
CA GLU A 149 -14.05 0.77 -31.29
C GLU A 149 -14.75 -0.59 -31.31
N VAL A 150 -15.39 -0.99 -30.20
CA VAL A 150 -16.09 -2.28 -30.06
C VAL A 150 -17.56 -2.05 -29.72
N GLU A 151 -18.46 -2.68 -30.47
CA GLU A 151 -19.91 -2.62 -30.24
C GLU A 151 -20.35 -3.76 -29.32
N ILE A 152 -21.00 -3.42 -28.19
CA ILE A 152 -21.58 -4.38 -27.24
C ILE A 152 -23.00 -3.95 -26.91
N ASN A 153 -23.97 -4.84 -27.12
CA ASN A 153 -25.40 -4.60 -26.86
C ASN A 153 -25.96 -3.29 -27.49
N GLY A 154 -25.49 -2.93 -28.68
CA GLY A 154 -25.94 -1.75 -29.42
C GLY A 154 -25.35 -0.42 -28.93
N LYS A 155 -24.27 -0.46 -28.13
CA LYS A 155 -23.48 0.70 -27.71
C LYS A 155 -22.01 0.52 -28.12
N TYR A 156 -21.39 1.60 -28.57
CA TYR A 156 -19.99 1.64 -29.00
C TYR A 156 -19.09 2.10 -27.86
N TYR A 157 -17.98 1.40 -27.67
CA TYR A 157 -17.00 1.65 -26.61
C TYR A 157 -15.60 1.72 -27.21
N GLY A 158 -14.79 2.67 -26.73
CA GLY A 158 -13.36 2.72 -27.06
C GLY A 158 -12.62 1.57 -26.38
N ALA A 159 -11.84 0.83 -27.16
CA ALA A 159 -11.07 -0.32 -26.70
C ALA A 159 -9.56 -0.14 -26.94
N LEU A 160 -8.71 -0.43 -25.96
CA LEU A 160 -7.25 -0.43 -26.13
C LEU A 160 -6.71 -1.87 -26.02
N ASP A 161 -6.08 -2.42 -27.05
CA ASP A 161 -5.79 -3.85 -27.21
C ASP A 161 -7.03 -4.74 -27.02
N ARG A 162 -8.19 -4.31 -27.53
CA ARG A 162 -9.50 -4.96 -27.27
C ARG A 162 -9.98 -4.86 -25.81
N LEU A 163 -9.56 -3.84 -25.06
CA LEU A 163 -10.05 -3.53 -23.69
C LEU A 163 -11.00 -2.35 -23.64
N LEU A 164 -12.25 -2.59 -23.28
CA LEU A 164 -13.24 -1.55 -22.99
C LEU A 164 -12.74 -0.59 -21.90
N LEU A 165 -12.82 0.71 -22.14
CA LEU A 165 -12.28 1.75 -21.25
C LEU A 165 -13.25 2.27 -20.17
N ASP A 166 -14.36 1.57 -19.87
CA ASP A 166 -15.35 2.03 -18.88
C ASP A 166 -15.66 1.03 -17.75
N ASN A 167 -15.68 1.56 -16.52
CA ASN A 167 -16.20 1.05 -15.25
C ASN A 167 -15.47 -0.14 -14.56
N PRO A 168 -14.57 0.12 -13.57
CA PRO A 168 -13.98 -0.92 -12.72
C PRO A 168 -15.01 -1.67 -11.84
N ASN A 169 -16.26 -1.19 -11.75
CA ASN A 169 -17.28 -1.73 -10.84
C ASN A 169 -18.44 -2.50 -11.51
N GLN A 170 -18.36 -2.83 -12.81
CA GLN A 170 -19.43 -3.60 -13.47
C GLN A 170 -18.98 -4.86 -14.21
N TYR A 171 -17.67 -5.12 -14.34
CA TYR A 171 -17.20 -6.31 -15.03
C TYR A 171 -17.05 -7.49 -14.07
N LYS A 172 -17.64 -8.62 -14.45
CA LYS A 172 -17.37 -9.92 -13.85
C LYS A 172 -16.60 -10.71 -14.90
N PRO A 173 -15.31 -11.01 -14.71
CA PRO A 173 -14.58 -11.83 -15.67
C PRO A 173 -15.27 -13.19 -15.79
N ASN A 174 -15.45 -13.63 -17.03
CA ASN A 174 -16.00 -14.96 -17.27
C ASN A 174 -14.89 -16.03 -17.09
N ILE A 175 -15.31 -17.31 -17.08
CA ILE A 175 -14.39 -18.43 -16.86
C ILE A 175 -13.30 -18.49 -17.94
N ASP A 176 -13.63 -18.18 -19.20
CA ASP A 176 -12.69 -18.22 -20.33
C ASP A 176 -11.57 -17.17 -20.18
N GLU A 177 -11.89 -16.01 -19.59
CA GLU A 177 -10.90 -14.96 -19.31
C GLU A 177 -9.97 -15.34 -18.16
N LEU A 178 -10.51 -15.97 -17.11
CA LEU A 178 -9.70 -16.50 -16.01
C LEU A 178 -8.81 -17.67 -16.49
N ASP A 179 -9.31 -18.49 -17.41
CA ASP A 179 -8.53 -19.56 -18.04
C ASP A 179 -7.34 -19.00 -18.84
N GLU A 180 -7.50 -17.87 -19.54
CA GLU A 180 -6.39 -17.21 -20.25
C GLU A 180 -5.28 -16.66 -19.32
N LEU A 181 -5.58 -16.37 -18.04
CA LEU A 181 -4.55 -16.03 -17.03
C LEU A 181 -3.76 -17.26 -16.57
N ASN A 182 -4.45 -18.41 -16.44
CA ASN A 182 -3.87 -19.68 -16.01
C ASN A 182 -3.19 -20.44 -17.15
N LYS A 183 -3.41 -20.00 -18.39
CA LYS A 183 -2.81 -20.60 -19.57
C LYS A 183 -1.29 -20.61 -19.50
N GLU A 184 -0.73 -21.79 -19.69
CA GLU A 184 0.72 -21.99 -19.72
C GLU A 184 1.39 -21.18 -20.83
N LYS A 185 2.38 -20.37 -20.45
CA LYS A 185 3.21 -19.43 -21.21
C LYS A 185 4.57 -19.36 -20.52
N ASP A 186 5.69 -19.34 -21.24
CA ASP A 186 7.01 -19.24 -20.59
C ASP A 186 7.33 -17.79 -20.17
N LEU A 187 6.70 -17.32 -19.08
CA LEU A 187 6.77 -15.93 -18.63
C LEU A 187 8.10 -15.59 -17.99
N LEU A 188 8.58 -16.44 -17.09
CA LEU A 188 9.82 -16.22 -16.37
C LEU A 188 10.54 -17.55 -16.19
N ARG A 189 11.85 -17.55 -16.43
CA ARG A 189 12.74 -18.63 -16.01
C ARG A 189 13.94 -18.04 -15.31
N ILE A 190 14.26 -18.53 -14.13
CA ILE A 190 15.46 -18.15 -13.40
C ILE A 190 16.30 -19.40 -13.21
N THR A 191 17.55 -19.35 -13.63
CA THR A 191 18.54 -20.38 -13.40
C THR A 191 19.77 -19.76 -12.75
N ILE A 192 20.19 -20.28 -11.61
CA ILE A 192 21.38 -19.82 -10.89
C ILE A 192 22.33 -20.98 -10.60
N SER A 193 23.62 -20.72 -10.67
CA SER A 193 24.65 -21.67 -10.22
C SER A 193 25.08 -21.36 -8.79
N LYS A 194 25.80 -22.31 -8.17
CA LYS A 194 26.40 -22.11 -6.85
C LYS A 194 27.18 -20.79 -6.76
N SER A 195 26.89 -20.01 -5.73
CA SER A 195 27.48 -18.69 -5.51
C SER A 195 28.18 -18.64 -4.15
N LYS A 196 29.23 -17.81 -4.03
CA LYS A 196 29.87 -17.48 -2.74
C LYS A 196 29.15 -16.35 -1.98
N SER A 197 28.05 -15.84 -2.52
CA SER A 197 27.25 -14.79 -1.88
C SER A 197 26.69 -15.29 -0.55
N LYS A 198 26.73 -14.45 0.49
CA LYS A 198 26.04 -14.74 1.77
C LYS A 198 24.52 -14.88 1.63
N TYR A 199 23.95 -14.39 0.52
CA TYR A 199 22.53 -14.48 0.21
C TYR A 199 22.17 -15.72 -0.61
N PHE A 200 23.12 -16.63 -0.86
CA PHE A 200 22.89 -17.81 -1.70
C PHE A 200 21.77 -18.70 -1.15
N GLU A 201 21.88 -19.11 0.11
CA GLU A 201 20.86 -19.93 0.76
C GLU A 201 19.50 -19.23 0.84
N THR A 202 19.47 -17.91 1.05
CA THR A 202 18.22 -17.13 1.05
C THR A 202 17.52 -17.19 -0.30
N ALA A 203 18.26 -17.01 -1.40
CA ALA A 203 17.69 -17.11 -2.75
C ALA A 203 17.17 -18.53 -3.05
N ILE A 204 17.91 -19.57 -2.65
CA ILE A 204 17.46 -20.96 -2.81
C ILE A 204 16.20 -21.25 -1.99
N ASN A 205 16.12 -20.75 -0.77
CA ASN A 205 14.92 -20.95 0.06
C ASN A 205 13.68 -20.25 -0.51
N LEU A 206 13.84 -19.12 -1.21
CA LEU A 206 12.75 -18.49 -1.96
C LEU A 206 12.39 -19.33 -3.19
N MET A 207 13.38 -19.79 -3.96
CA MET A 207 13.15 -20.64 -5.13
C MET A 207 12.46 -21.97 -4.81
N LYS A 208 12.75 -22.57 -3.64
CA LYS A 208 12.08 -23.80 -3.16
C LYS A 208 10.59 -23.66 -2.87
N ARG A 209 10.04 -22.43 -2.88
CA ARG A 209 8.61 -22.19 -2.71
C ARG A 209 7.81 -22.40 -3.99
N PHE A 210 8.49 -22.56 -5.12
CA PHE A 210 7.87 -22.85 -6.41
C PHE A 210 7.77 -24.36 -6.59
N ASP A 211 6.60 -24.84 -7.01
CA ASP A 211 6.35 -26.27 -7.21
C ASP A 211 7.27 -26.91 -8.27
N ASN A 212 7.70 -26.10 -9.23
CA ASN A 212 8.60 -26.50 -10.32
C ASN A 212 10.10 -26.23 -10.02
N PHE A 213 10.46 -26.08 -8.75
CA PHE A 213 11.86 -25.95 -8.36
C PHE A 213 12.66 -27.21 -8.71
N GLU A 214 13.74 -27.01 -9.47
CA GLU A 214 14.60 -28.08 -9.95
C GLU A 214 16.06 -27.84 -9.54
N PHE A 215 16.76 -28.95 -9.29
CA PHE A 215 18.22 -28.96 -9.10
C PHE A 215 18.85 -30.05 -9.96
N GLU A 216 19.45 -29.64 -11.06
CA GLU A 216 20.12 -30.52 -12.03
C GLU A 216 21.46 -29.90 -12.46
N ASP A 217 22.48 -30.73 -12.72
CA ASP A 217 23.79 -30.28 -13.21
C ASP A 217 24.44 -29.13 -12.42
N ASN A 218 24.28 -29.13 -11.08
CA ASN A 218 24.73 -28.06 -10.18
C ASN A 218 24.11 -26.67 -10.44
N LYS A 219 22.97 -26.62 -11.13
CA LYS A 219 22.16 -25.44 -11.35
C LYS A 219 20.83 -25.59 -10.61
N TYR A 220 20.31 -24.47 -10.13
CA TYR A 220 19.00 -24.36 -9.49
C TYR A 220 18.11 -23.57 -10.42
N SER A 221 16.92 -24.09 -10.72
CA SER A 221 15.98 -23.46 -11.63
C SER A 221 14.58 -23.37 -11.06
N ILE A 222 13.88 -22.30 -11.47
CA ILE A 222 12.43 -22.17 -11.36
C ILE A 222 11.90 -21.69 -12.70
N LYS A 223 10.64 -22.01 -12.97
CA LYS A 223 9.88 -21.49 -14.11
C LYS A 223 8.61 -20.82 -13.57
N VAL A 224 8.06 -19.87 -14.30
CA VAL A 224 6.72 -19.35 -14.06
C VAL A 224 6.00 -19.43 -15.38
N THR A 225 4.91 -20.18 -15.36
CA THR A 225 4.20 -20.60 -16.55
C THR A 225 2.89 -19.87 -16.76
N SER A 226 2.39 -19.06 -15.83
CA SER A 226 1.14 -18.35 -16.03
C SER A 226 1.15 -16.99 -15.34
N ASP A 227 0.25 -16.09 -15.78
CA ASP A 227 0.13 -14.77 -15.18
C ASP A 227 -0.36 -14.90 -13.72
N MET A 228 -1.14 -15.95 -13.41
CA MET A 228 -1.56 -16.28 -12.04
C MET A 228 -0.41 -16.78 -11.18
N GLU A 229 0.41 -17.71 -11.67
CA GLU A 229 1.58 -18.22 -10.95
C GLU A 229 2.57 -17.06 -10.67
N TYR A 230 2.72 -16.13 -11.62
CA TYR A 230 3.48 -14.90 -11.40
C TYR A 230 2.89 -14.03 -10.28
N LEU A 231 1.56 -13.87 -10.25
CA LEU A 231 0.88 -13.09 -9.22
C LEU A 231 1.03 -13.71 -7.83
N GLU A 232 0.92 -15.04 -7.73
CA GLU A 232 1.09 -15.83 -6.50
C GLU A 232 2.48 -15.69 -5.91
N HIS A 233 3.51 -15.74 -6.76
CA HIS A 233 4.91 -15.69 -6.32
C HIS A 233 5.57 -14.32 -6.50
N ARG A 234 4.81 -13.26 -6.79
CA ARG A 234 5.32 -11.93 -7.15
C ARG A 234 6.40 -11.42 -6.19
N ASP A 235 6.12 -11.46 -4.88
CA ASP A 235 7.04 -10.93 -3.87
C ASP A 235 8.30 -11.80 -3.74
N ASP A 236 8.17 -13.12 -3.88
CA ASP A 236 9.31 -14.04 -3.90
C ASP A 236 10.18 -13.77 -5.13
N ILE A 237 9.57 -13.57 -6.31
CA ILE A 237 10.27 -13.21 -7.56
C ILE A 237 11.03 -11.91 -7.38
N GLU A 238 10.39 -10.85 -6.90
CA GLU A 238 11.03 -9.54 -6.70
C GLU A 238 12.23 -9.64 -5.75
N ASN A 239 12.06 -10.38 -4.64
CA ASN A 239 13.14 -10.65 -3.69
C ASN A 239 14.28 -11.45 -4.33
N ILE A 240 13.99 -12.51 -5.09
CA ILE A 240 15.00 -13.28 -5.82
C ILE A 240 15.78 -12.35 -6.76
N PHE A 241 15.10 -11.56 -7.60
CA PHE A 241 15.71 -10.59 -8.51
C PHE A 241 16.65 -9.63 -7.78
N PHE A 242 16.20 -9.09 -6.64
CA PHE A 242 16.99 -8.18 -5.82
C PHE A 242 18.27 -8.84 -5.25
N LEU A 243 18.19 -10.10 -4.80
CA LEU A 243 19.31 -10.84 -4.22
C LEU A 243 20.35 -11.24 -5.27
N ILE A 244 19.90 -11.64 -6.47
CA ILE A 244 20.78 -12.19 -7.52
C ILE A 244 21.29 -11.14 -8.51
N LYS A 245 20.83 -9.89 -8.45
CA LYS A 245 21.14 -8.81 -9.40
C LYS A 245 22.62 -8.68 -9.81
N ASN A 246 23.54 -8.89 -8.86
CA ASN A 246 24.99 -8.72 -9.08
C ASN A 246 25.76 -10.03 -9.27
N TRP A 247 25.08 -11.18 -9.30
CA TRP A 247 25.75 -12.47 -9.46
C TRP A 247 26.20 -12.69 -10.90
N LYS A 248 27.36 -13.34 -11.07
CA LYS A 248 27.98 -13.59 -12.39
C LYS A 248 27.35 -14.76 -13.14
N ASN A 249 27.01 -15.83 -12.42
CA ASN A 249 26.54 -17.09 -13.01
C ASN A 249 25.03 -17.22 -12.77
N LYS A 250 24.26 -16.45 -13.53
CA LYS A 250 22.80 -16.51 -13.57
C LYS A 250 22.31 -16.37 -15.00
N GLU A 251 21.22 -17.05 -15.31
CA GLU A 251 20.47 -16.96 -16.56
C GLU A 251 19.03 -16.63 -16.17
N ILE A 252 18.50 -15.54 -16.73
CA ILE A 252 17.13 -15.10 -16.49
C ILE A 252 16.49 -14.92 -17.87
N TYR A 253 15.32 -15.50 -18.07
CA TYR A 253 14.48 -15.30 -19.25
C TYR A 253 13.18 -14.62 -18.83
N LEU A 254 12.81 -13.56 -19.52
CA LEU A 254 11.55 -12.83 -19.38
C LEU A 254 10.81 -12.94 -20.71
N GLU A 255 9.62 -13.55 -20.73
CA GLU A 255 8.83 -13.80 -21.94
C GLU A 255 9.70 -14.38 -23.06
N GLU A 256 10.39 -15.49 -22.76
CA GLU A 256 11.35 -16.21 -23.63
C GLU A 256 12.61 -15.44 -24.05
N LYS A 257 12.74 -14.16 -23.68
CA LYS A 257 13.90 -13.33 -24.02
C LYS A 257 14.95 -13.36 -22.91
N LEU A 258 16.20 -13.54 -23.29
CA LEU A 258 17.32 -13.49 -22.35
C LEU A 258 17.44 -12.07 -21.75
N TYR A 259 17.41 -12.00 -20.42
CA TYR A 259 17.59 -10.77 -19.66
C TYR A 259 19.04 -10.28 -19.73
N GLN A 260 19.25 -9.06 -20.27
CA GLN A 260 20.57 -8.48 -20.50
C GLN A 260 20.75 -7.13 -19.80
N LYS A 261 19.74 -6.27 -19.79
CA LYS A 261 19.81 -4.93 -19.18
C LYS A 261 19.08 -4.88 -17.85
N TYR A 262 19.85 -4.54 -16.81
CA TYR A 262 19.35 -4.45 -15.45
C TYR A 262 18.25 -3.39 -15.29
N LEU A 263 17.25 -3.67 -14.44
CA LEU A 263 16.08 -2.84 -14.08
C LEU A 263 15.07 -2.50 -15.19
N ILE A 264 15.48 -2.14 -16.42
CA ILE A 264 14.55 -1.68 -17.46
C ILE A 264 13.69 -2.85 -17.95
N GLU A 265 14.33 -3.93 -18.41
CA GLU A 265 13.64 -5.12 -18.95
C GLU A 265 12.75 -5.78 -17.89
N TYR A 266 13.18 -5.77 -16.62
CA TYR A 266 12.38 -6.30 -15.52
C TYR A 266 11.14 -5.43 -15.25
N ARG A 267 11.27 -4.10 -15.27
CA ARG A 267 10.13 -3.20 -15.10
C ARG A 267 9.13 -3.31 -16.25
N GLU A 268 9.62 -3.46 -17.48
CA GLU A 268 8.76 -3.70 -18.65
C GLU A 268 7.98 -5.00 -18.50
N PHE A 269 8.66 -6.10 -18.13
CA PHE A 269 8.01 -7.37 -17.82
C PHE A 269 6.95 -7.25 -16.72
N VAL A 270 7.30 -6.65 -15.57
CA VAL A 270 6.36 -6.43 -14.47
C VAL A 270 5.14 -5.65 -14.93
N SER A 271 5.36 -4.57 -15.70
CA SER A 271 4.28 -3.76 -16.27
C SER A 271 3.38 -4.60 -17.18
N HIS A 272 3.94 -5.38 -18.11
CA HIS A 272 3.17 -6.23 -19.02
C HIS A 272 2.33 -7.27 -18.27
N ALA A 273 2.94 -8.01 -17.35
CA ALA A 273 2.25 -9.02 -16.55
C ALA A 273 1.15 -8.40 -15.68
N GLU A 274 1.45 -7.34 -14.94
CA GLU A 274 0.45 -6.64 -14.15
C GLU A 274 -0.69 -6.08 -14.98
N ASN A 275 -0.42 -5.52 -16.16
CA ASN A 275 -1.46 -4.97 -17.01
C ASN A 275 -2.39 -6.05 -17.56
N ARG A 276 -1.86 -7.22 -17.92
CA ARG A 276 -2.69 -8.39 -18.31
C ARG A 276 -3.57 -8.85 -17.15
N ILE A 277 -2.99 -8.96 -15.95
CA ILE A 277 -3.73 -9.34 -14.74
C ILE A 277 -4.80 -8.30 -14.42
N LYS A 278 -4.46 -7.01 -14.39
CA LYS A 278 -5.40 -5.91 -14.14
C LYS A 278 -6.53 -5.89 -15.16
N ARG A 279 -6.23 -6.09 -16.44
CA ARG A 279 -7.21 -6.23 -17.52
C ARG A 279 -8.24 -7.31 -17.19
N ILE A 280 -7.77 -8.51 -16.86
CA ILE A 280 -8.66 -9.66 -16.68
C ILE A 280 -9.42 -9.53 -15.35
N LEU A 281 -8.78 -8.97 -14.31
CA LEU A 281 -9.42 -8.73 -13.02
C LEU A 281 -10.21 -7.40 -12.95
N ASN A 282 -10.35 -6.69 -14.07
CA ASN A 282 -11.03 -5.40 -14.19
C ASN A 282 -10.52 -4.28 -13.25
N TYR A 283 -9.21 -4.26 -12.97
CA TYR A 283 -8.57 -3.13 -12.30
C TYR A 283 -8.18 -2.06 -13.32
N SER A 284 -8.37 -0.78 -12.96
CA SER A 284 -7.84 0.33 -13.74
C SER A 284 -6.31 0.29 -13.79
N TYR A 285 -5.74 0.69 -14.93
CA TYR A 285 -4.29 0.64 -15.23
C TYR A 285 -3.40 1.27 -14.14
N GLY A 286 -3.90 2.30 -13.45
CA GLY A 286 -3.19 3.02 -12.39
C GLY A 286 -3.36 2.49 -10.96
N ASN A 287 -4.29 1.56 -10.71
CA ASN A 287 -4.60 1.08 -9.37
C ASN A 287 -3.59 0.03 -8.93
N SER A 288 -3.17 0.08 -7.66
CA SER A 288 -2.49 -1.04 -7.02
C SER A 288 -3.50 -2.15 -6.75
N PHE A 289 -3.07 -3.41 -6.80
CA PHE A 289 -3.88 -4.50 -6.26
C PHE A 289 -4.16 -4.22 -4.78
N ASP A 290 -5.44 -4.16 -4.44
CA ASP A 290 -5.93 -4.07 -3.08
C ASP A 290 -5.98 -5.45 -2.40
N PHE A 291 -5.57 -6.52 -3.08
CA PHE A 291 -5.50 -7.85 -2.49
C PHE A 291 -4.09 -8.42 -2.29
N VAL A 292 -4.02 -9.47 -1.48
CA VAL A 292 -2.86 -10.33 -1.24
C VAL A 292 -3.32 -11.78 -1.25
N LEU A 293 -2.55 -12.65 -1.89
CA LEU A 293 -2.80 -14.09 -1.93
C LEU A 293 -2.14 -14.75 -0.72
N ASN A 294 -2.85 -15.67 -0.05
CA ASN A 294 -2.30 -16.52 1.02
C ASN A 294 -1.63 -15.76 2.18
N ASP A 295 -2.19 -14.60 2.51
CA ASP A 295 -1.61 -13.60 3.43
C ASP A 295 -1.26 -14.11 4.84
N ASP A 296 -1.90 -15.20 5.27
CA ASP A 296 -1.60 -15.88 6.54
C ASP A 296 -1.76 -17.40 6.41
N ASN A 297 -1.30 -17.96 5.28
CA ASN A 297 -1.33 -19.41 4.98
C ASN A 297 -2.73 -20.06 4.98
N ARG A 298 -3.81 -19.26 4.99
CA ARG A 298 -5.20 -19.74 5.09
C ARG A 298 -5.90 -19.98 3.75
N ALA A 299 -5.14 -20.09 2.65
CA ALA A 299 -5.63 -20.46 1.32
C ALA A 299 -6.82 -19.61 0.81
N TYR A 300 -6.75 -18.28 0.96
CA TYR A 300 -7.73 -17.34 0.42
C TYR A 300 -7.07 -16.05 -0.07
N ILE A 301 -7.76 -15.36 -0.97
CA ILE A 301 -7.46 -14.02 -1.47
C ILE A 301 -7.96 -13.01 -0.44
N THR A 302 -7.08 -12.15 0.07
CA THR A 302 -7.40 -11.14 1.08
C THR A 302 -7.45 -9.76 0.45
N TYR A 303 -8.62 -9.12 0.43
CA TYR A 303 -8.80 -7.75 -0.05
C TYR A 303 -8.70 -6.77 1.13
N TYR A 304 -7.69 -5.91 1.07
CA TYR A 304 -7.41 -4.84 2.01
C TYR A 304 -8.25 -3.59 1.71
N PRO A 305 -8.68 -2.86 2.74
CA PRO A 305 -9.33 -1.56 2.55
C PRO A 305 -8.26 -0.50 2.27
N LEU A 306 -7.90 -0.33 0.99
CA LEU A 306 -6.87 0.64 0.55
C LEU A 306 -7.47 1.97 0.07
N GLU A 307 -8.75 2.02 -0.23
CA GLU A 307 -9.44 3.27 -0.60
C GLU A 307 -9.82 4.05 0.66
N HIS A 308 -9.71 5.38 0.61
CA HIS A 308 -9.86 6.28 1.77
C HIS A 308 -11.16 6.06 2.57
N GLU A 309 -12.24 5.66 1.92
CA GLU A 309 -13.54 5.48 2.58
C GLU A 309 -13.81 4.03 3.01
N THR A 310 -13.05 3.07 2.46
CA THR A 310 -13.22 1.64 2.76
C THR A 310 -12.57 1.29 4.10
N LYS A 311 -13.26 0.48 4.91
CA LYS A 311 -12.81 0.17 6.28
C LYS A 311 -12.72 -1.32 6.60
N PHE A 312 -13.33 -2.17 5.79
CA PHE A 312 -13.48 -3.59 6.10
C PHE A 312 -12.74 -4.47 5.11
N PHE A 313 -12.19 -5.58 5.59
CA PHE A 313 -11.60 -6.58 4.72
C PHE A 313 -12.68 -7.38 3.98
N ALA A 314 -12.33 -7.88 2.80
CA ALA A 314 -13.08 -8.91 2.09
C ALA A 314 -12.16 -10.07 1.71
N PHE A 315 -12.77 -11.21 1.39
CA PHE A 315 -12.06 -12.45 1.14
C PHE A 315 -12.70 -13.22 -0.02
N ARG A 316 -11.91 -14.06 -0.70
CA ARG A 316 -12.39 -15.06 -1.67
C ARG A 316 -11.57 -16.34 -1.53
N ASP A 317 -12.20 -17.49 -1.75
CA ASP A 317 -11.45 -18.75 -1.82
C ASP A 317 -10.60 -18.80 -3.11
N SER A 318 -11.13 -18.25 -4.21
CA SER A 318 -10.49 -18.12 -5.53
C SER A 318 -11.20 -17.05 -6.37
N PHE A 319 -10.61 -16.65 -7.51
CA PHE A 319 -11.14 -15.54 -8.32
C PHE A 319 -12.51 -15.82 -8.96
N ASP A 320 -12.87 -17.09 -9.16
CA ASP A 320 -14.15 -17.58 -9.69
C ASP A 320 -15.26 -17.66 -8.62
N GLN A 321 -14.92 -17.55 -7.33
CA GLN A 321 -15.89 -17.65 -6.24
C GLN A 321 -16.39 -16.27 -5.79
N GLU A 322 -17.61 -16.24 -5.24
CA GLU A 322 -18.17 -14.99 -4.70
C GLU A 322 -17.37 -14.49 -3.49
N PRO A 323 -17.17 -13.17 -3.37
CA PRO A 323 -16.50 -12.58 -2.23
C PRO A 323 -17.37 -12.64 -0.98
N TYR A 324 -16.71 -12.79 0.15
CA TYR A 324 -17.34 -12.84 1.46
C TYR A 324 -16.57 -11.99 2.48
N MET A 325 -17.23 -11.65 3.58
CA MET A 325 -16.64 -10.91 4.70
C MET A 325 -16.58 -11.77 5.96
N CYS A 326 -15.80 -11.34 6.95
CA CYS A 326 -15.80 -12.02 8.23
C CYS A 326 -17.06 -11.68 9.02
N SER A 327 -17.71 -12.66 9.63
CA SER A 327 -18.92 -12.44 10.44
C SER A 327 -18.72 -11.43 11.57
N CYS A 328 -17.49 -11.24 12.08
CA CYS A 328 -17.22 -10.21 13.09
C CYS A 328 -17.56 -8.79 12.61
N THR A 329 -17.58 -8.56 11.30
CA THR A 329 -17.86 -7.25 10.71
C THR A 329 -19.35 -6.89 10.72
N LYS A 330 -20.26 -7.87 10.90
CA LYS A 330 -21.72 -7.64 10.92
C LYS A 330 -22.13 -6.56 11.92
N LYS A 331 -21.54 -6.56 13.12
CA LYS A 331 -21.85 -5.59 14.18
C LYS A 331 -21.58 -4.15 13.70
N ALA A 332 -20.44 -3.92 13.06
CA ALA A 332 -20.08 -2.61 12.51
C ALA A 332 -21.04 -2.19 11.39
N LEU A 333 -21.38 -3.10 10.46
CA LEU A 333 -22.31 -2.81 9.36
C LEU A 333 -23.72 -2.45 9.86
N HIS A 334 -24.21 -3.15 10.89
CA HIS A 334 -25.49 -2.81 11.52
C HIS A 334 -25.45 -1.42 12.18
N LYS A 335 -24.36 -1.06 12.84
CA LYS A 335 -24.18 0.29 13.43
C LYS A 335 -24.20 1.39 12.37
N LEU A 336 -23.47 1.21 11.27
CA LEU A 336 -23.49 2.15 10.14
C LEU A 336 -24.91 2.32 9.57
N LYS A 337 -25.67 1.22 9.42
CA LYS A 337 -27.07 1.25 8.96
C LYS A 337 -27.97 2.02 9.93
N VAL A 338 -27.85 1.78 11.24
CA VAL A 338 -28.63 2.48 12.28
C VAL A 338 -28.33 3.99 12.29
N ASN A 339 -27.07 4.36 12.11
CA ASN A 339 -26.63 5.77 12.06
C ASN A 339 -26.96 6.44 10.70
N LYS A 340 -27.74 5.78 9.84
CA LYS A 340 -28.16 6.26 8.50
C LYS A 340 -27.00 6.63 7.59
N LEU A 341 -25.84 6.00 7.80
CA LEU A 341 -24.68 6.16 6.93
C LEU A 341 -24.81 5.23 5.72
N ASN A 342 -24.25 5.65 4.59
CA ASN A 342 -24.23 4.82 3.39
C ASN A 342 -23.24 3.66 3.57
N VAL A 343 -23.74 2.49 3.97
CA VAL A 343 -22.93 1.29 4.22
C VAL A 343 -22.05 0.94 3.00
N LYS A 344 -22.54 1.13 1.77
CA LYS A 344 -21.79 0.83 0.54
C LYS A 344 -20.46 1.56 0.46
N VAL A 345 -20.34 2.75 1.06
CA VAL A 345 -19.09 3.55 1.04
C VAL A 345 -17.95 2.81 1.74
N TYR A 346 -18.24 2.13 2.85
CA TYR A 346 -17.24 1.48 3.71
C TYR A 346 -16.84 0.07 3.25
N LEU A 347 -17.58 -0.51 2.32
CA LEU A 347 -17.33 -1.86 1.81
C LEU A 347 -16.21 -1.87 0.76
N PRO A 348 -15.45 -2.96 0.63
CA PRO A 348 -14.52 -3.13 -0.49
C PRO A 348 -15.21 -3.09 -1.86
N PRO A 349 -14.57 -2.56 -2.92
CA PRO A 349 -15.12 -2.59 -4.28
C PRO A 349 -15.56 -3.99 -4.72
N VAL A 350 -14.76 -5.01 -4.35
CA VAL A 350 -15.06 -6.41 -4.65
C VAL A 350 -16.39 -6.88 -4.06
N ILE A 351 -16.80 -6.38 -2.89
CA ILE A 351 -18.12 -6.68 -2.30
C ILE A 351 -19.20 -5.86 -3.00
N LYS A 352 -18.96 -4.56 -3.26
CA LYS A 352 -19.93 -3.67 -3.92
C LYS A 352 -20.40 -4.22 -5.26
N ALA A 353 -19.49 -4.83 -6.04
CA ALA A 353 -19.79 -5.43 -7.34
C ALA A 353 -20.80 -6.61 -7.30
N TYR A 354 -21.08 -7.15 -6.11
CA TYR A 354 -22.04 -8.26 -5.89
C TYR A 354 -23.30 -7.80 -5.18
N LEU A 355 -23.42 -6.52 -4.82
CA LEU A 355 -24.61 -5.98 -4.20
C LEU A 355 -25.64 -5.54 -5.24
N ASN A 356 -26.92 -5.70 -4.92
CA ASN A 356 -27.99 -5.12 -5.71
C ASN A 356 -28.03 -3.58 -5.53
N ASP A 357 -28.54 -2.87 -6.55
CA ASP A 357 -28.65 -1.40 -6.50
C ASP A 357 -29.63 -0.91 -5.43
N ASP A 358 -30.56 -1.77 -4.99
CA ASP A 358 -31.55 -1.46 -3.97
C ASP A 358 -30.92 -1.36 -2.56
N ASN A 359 -30.77 -0.13 -2.07
CA ASN A 359 -30.11 0.21 -0.80
C ASN A 359 -30.82 -0.27 0.48
N THR A 360 -31.94 -0.98 0.40
CA THR A 360 -32.79 -1.28 1.57
C THR A 360 -32.22 -2.40 2.45
N ASN A 361 -31.48 -3.37 1.88
CA ASN A 361 -30.96 -4.54 2.62
C ASN A 361 -29.53 -5.01 2.25
N ILE A 362 -28.63 -4.06 1.99
CA ILE A 362 -27.20 -4.33 1.65
C ILE A 362 -26.51 -5.39 2.53
N VAL A 363 -26.77 -5.41 3.84
CA VAL A 363 -26.11 -6.35 4.76
C VAL A 363 -26.56 -7.80 4.53
N ASP A 364 -27.80 -8.01 4.09
CA ASP A 364 -28.35 -9.35 3.85
C ASP A 364 -27.85 -9.96 2.53
N ASP A 365 -27.41 -9.10 1.60
CA ASP A 365 -26.84 -9.49 0.30
C ASP A 365 -25.34 -9.86 0.39
N ILE A 366 -24.70 -9.71 1.56
CA ILE A 366 -23.29 -10.02 1.77
C ILE A 366 -23.14 -11.44 2.32
N GLN A 367 -22.26 -12.23 1.71
CA GLN A 367 -21.85 -13.51 2.26
C GLN A 367 -20.88 -13.33 3.45
N PHE A 368 -21.05 -14.13 4.50
CA PHE A 368 -20.17 -14.09 5.68
C PHE A 368 -19.66 -15.47 6.07
N LYS A 369 -18.40 -15.55 6.49
CA LYS A 369 -17.80 -16.73 7.13
C LYS A 369 -17.21 -16.37 8.49
N ASP A 370 -17.25 -17.31 9.42
CA ASP A 370 -16.71 -17.13 10.78
C ASP A 370 -15.20 -17.38 10.82
N ASN A 371 -14.50 -16.67 11.70
CA ASN A 371 -13.09 -16.91 12.01
C ASN A 371 -12.15 -16.91 10.79
N ILE A 372 -12.38 -16.03 9.82
CA ILE A 372 -11.51 -15.90 8.63
C ILE A 372 -10.56 -14.70 8.67
N CYS A 373 -10.85 -13.66 9.45
CA CYS A 373 -10.03 -12.45 9.45
C CYS A 373 -8.88 -12.51 10.47
N PHE A 374 -7.92 -11.59 10.36
CA PHE A 374 -6.78 -11.49 11.27
C PHE A 374 -7.21 -11.19 12.72
N ARG A 375 -8.25 -10.37 12.94
CA ARG A 375 -8.80 -10.10 14.29
C ARG A 375 -9.36 -11.35 14.98
N CYS A 376 -10.16 -12.16 14.28
CA CYS A 376 -10.73 -13.37 14.87
C CYS A 376 -9.67 -14.42 15.20
N ASN A 377 -8.60 -14.49 14.39
CA ASN A 377 -7.52 -15.45 14.56
C ASN A 377 -6.32 -14.91 15.33
N LYS A 378 -6.35 -13.63 15.73
CA LYS A 378 -5.25 -12.93 16.41
C LYS A 378 -3.92 -13.00 15.68
N THR A 379 -3.96 -12.97 14.35
CA THR A 379 -2.77 -12.94 13.50
C THR A 379 -2.51 -11.52 12.96
N THR A 380 -1.38 -11.34 12.29
CA THR A 380 -0.94 -10.02 11.81
C THR A 380 -1.07 -9.96 10.29
N PRO A 381 -1.75 -8.96 9.71
CA PRO A 381 -1.74 -8.74 8.26
C PRO A 381 -0.32 -8.47 7.74
N ASN A 382 0.03 -8.89 6.53
CA ASN A 382 1.36 -8.57 5.97
C ASN A 382 1.47 -7.11 5.53
N ARG A 383 0.36 -6.47 5.11
CA ARG A 383 0.38 -5.04 4.78
C ARG A 383 0.21 -4.18 6.01
N ILE A 384 0.83 -3.01 5.94
CA ILE A 384 0.75 -1.99 6.99
C ILE A 384 -0.41 -1.03 6.70
N TYR A 385 -1.16 -0.69 7.74
CA TYR A 385 -2.19 0.34 7.72
C TYR A 385 -1.58 1.74 7.62
N SER A 386 -0.54 2.00 8.41
CA SER A 386 0.12 3.29 8.51
C SER A 386 1.59 3.12 8.88
N SER A 387 2.47 3.89 8.24
CA SER A 387 3.91 3.83 8.47
C SER A 387 4.39 4.60 9.70
N ASN A 388 3.60 5.58 10.17
CA ASN A 388 4.01 6.54 11.20
C ASN A 388 3.42 6.25 12.59
N ASP A 389 2.67 5.15 12.74
CA ASP A 389 1.94 4.80 13.95
C ASP A 389 2.66 3.78 14.85
N SER A 390 2.08 3.52 16.03
CA SER A 390 2.53 2.47 16.94
C SER A 390 2.62 1.12 16.22
N LYS A 391 3.52 0.21 16.64
CA LYS A 391 3.64 -1.12 16.01
C LYS A 391 2.30 -1.87 15.96
N PHE A 392 1.45 -1.72 16.98
CA PHE A 392 0.14 -2.35 17.01
C PHE A 392 -0.81 -1.71 15.97
N ARG A 393 -0.98 -0.39 16.00
CA ARG A 393 -1.82 0.34 15.04
C ARG A 393 -1.35 0.19 13.60
N LYS A 394 -0.04 0.14 13.39
CA LYS A 394 0.60 -0.08 12.08
C LYS A 394 0.07 -1.31 11.36
N TYR A 395 -0.31 -2.38 12.07
CA TYR A 395 -0.85 -3.60 11.45
C TYR A 395 -2.34 -3.81 11.72
N HIS A 396 -2.89 -3.25 12.80
CA HIS A 396 -4.28 -3.49 13.20
C HIS A 396 -5.21 -2.29 13.00
N GLY A 397 -4.75 -1.20 12.37
CA GLY A 397 -5.51 0.04 12.20
C GLY A 397 -6.90 -0.11 11.57
N TRP A 398 -7.05 -0.93 10.53
CA TRP A 398 -8.37 -1.23 9.95
C TRP A 398 -9.35 -1.85 10.97
N TYR A 399 -8.84 -2.66 11.90
CA TYR A 399 -9.67 -3.23 12.97
C TYR A 399 -9.93 -2.23 14.09
N ILE A 400 -9.05 -1.25 14.31
CA ILE A 400 -9.30 -0.12 15.22
C ILE A 400 -10.47 0.70 14.69
N ASP A 401 -10.49 1.01 13.39
CA ASP A 401 -11.61 1.68 12.72
C ASP A 401 -12.91 0.88 12.84
N GLN A 402 -12.86 -0.43 12.66
CA GLN A 402 -14.01 -1.31 12.86
C GLN A 402 -14.52 -1.25 14.31
N VAL A 403 -13.63 -1.33 15.31
CA VAL A 403 -13.98 -1.24 16.74
C VAL A 403 -14.58 0.12 17.09
N GLN A 404 -14.07 1.20 16.48
CA GLN A 404 -14.60 2.55 16.68
C GLN A 404 -16.08 2.63 16.26
N ILE A 405 -16.41 2.07 15.10
CA ILE A 405 -17.78 1.98 14.58
C ILE A 405 -18.66 1.07 15.45
N GLU A 406 -18.14 -0.08 15.88
CA GLU A 406 -18.89 -1.05 16.70
C GLU A 406 -19.36 -0.49 18.04
N ASN A 407 -18.65 0.52 18.57
CA ASN A 407 -18.85 1.09 19.90
C ASN A 407 -19.30 2.56 19.87
N ASP A 408 -19.65 3.11 18.70
CA ASP A 408 -20.09 4.52 18.52
C ASP A 408 -19.10 5.55 19.13
N LEU A 409 -17.79 5.30 18.96
CA LEU A 409 -16.72 6.11 19.51
C LEU A 409 -16.38 7.31 18.60
N ASP A 410 -17.39 8.12 18.28
CA ASP A 410 -17.27 9.25 17.32
C ASP A 410 -16.33 10.36 17.82
N ASN A 411 -16.17 10.49 19.15
CA ASN A 411 -15.29 11.49 19.78
C ASN A 411 -13.86 10.99 20.01
N ASP A 412 -13.54 9.75 19.64
CA ASP A 412 -12.19 9.19 19.75
C ASP A 412 -11.33 9.66 18.56
N ILE A 413 -10.98 10.95 18.57
CA ILE A 413 -10.31 11.68 17.48
C ILE A 413 -9.03 10.97 16.99
N TYR A 414 -8.36 10.22 17.88
CA TYR A 414 -7.13 9.47 17.56
C TYR A 414 -7.31 7.95 17.58
N GLY A 415 -8.54 7.44 17.73
CA GLY A 415 -8.85 6.01 17.82
C GLY A 415 -8.17 5.31 19.01
N LYS A 416 -7.84 6.04 20.09
CA LYS A 416 -7.05 5.54 21.22
C LYS A 416 -7.85 4.62 22.12
N GLU A 417 -9.14 4.92 22.32
CA GLU A 417 -10.07 4.08 23.07
C GLU A 417 -10.38 2.81 22.27
N ALA A 418 -10.68 2.96 20.97
CA ALA A 418 -10.87 1.83 20.07
C ALA A 418 -9.63 0.92 20.00
N GLU A 419 -8.43 1.50 19.94
CA GLU A 419 -7.19 0.72 19.99
C GLU A 419 -7.04 -0.01 21.32
N ASN A 420 -7.37 0.60 22.46
CA ASN A 420 -7.28 -0.06 23.76
C ASN A 420 -8.23 -1.26 23.90
N ILE A 421 -9.45 -1.15 23.37
CA ILE A 421 -10.40 -2.29 23.30
C ILE A 421 -9.79 -3.43 22.49
N LEU A 422 -9.27 -3.12 21.29
CA LEU A 422 -8.64 -4.13 20.44
C LEU A 422 -7.39 -4.73 21.09
N ARG A 423 -6.60 -3.92 21.81
CA ARG A 423 -5.42 -4.38 22.54
C ARG A 423 -5.77 -5.37 23.63
N GLU A 424 -6.85 -5.13 24.39
CA GLU A 424 -7.37 -6.11 25.35
C GLU A 424 -7.80 -7.42 24.68
N GLU A 425 -8.49 -7.37 23.53
CA GLU A 425 -8.89 -8.57 22.78
C GLU A 425 -7.67 -9.44 22.39
N TYR A 426 -6.56 -8.78 22.03
CA TYR A 426 -5.28 -9.42 21.68
C TYR A 426 -4.42 -9.75 22.91
N GLY A 427 -4.84 -9.39 24.12
CA GLY A 427 -4.08 -9.62 25.35
C GLY A 427 -2.81 -8.78 25.48
N VAL A 428 -2.77 -7.60 24.84
CA VAL A 428 -1.65 -6.65 24.91
C VAL A 428 -2.01 -5.43 25.76
N ALA A 429 -1.03 -4.87 26.46
CA ALA A 429 -1.17 -3.72 27.37
C ALA A 429 -1.83 -2.50 26.70
N LYS A 430 -2.72 -1.76 27.38
CA LYS A 430 -3.30 -0.53 26.80
C LYS A 430 -2.27 0.59 26.65
N ILE A 431 -2.60 1.53 25.78
CA ILE A 431 -1.84 2.76 25.57
C ILE A 431 -1.96 3.63 26.83
N GLY A 432 -0.81 4.00 27.39
CA GLY A 432 -0.74 4.83 28.61
C GLY A 432 -0.67 4.02 29.90
N GLU A 433 -0.90 2.70 29.85
CA GLU A 433 -0.61 1.78 30.95
C GLU A 433 0.88 1.43 30.93
N GLY A 434 1.74 2.45 31.07
CA GLY A 434 3.21 2.37 31.10
C GLY A 434 3.82 1.55 32.24
N TRP A 435 3.01 0.69 32.88
CA TRP A 435 3.35 -0.20 33.99
C TRP A 435 3.07 -1.68 33.69
N ILE A 436 2.56 -2.01 32.50
CA ILE A 436 2.27 -3.40 32.12
C ILE A 436 3.48 -4.09 31.50
N SER A 437 4.44 -3.38 30.90
CA SER A 437 5.63 -4.02 30.35
C SER A 437 6.49 -4.67 31.44
N GLU A 438 6.73 -4.00 32.57
CA GLU A 438 7.44 -4.59 33.72
C GLU A 438 6.62 -5.71 34.37
N THR A 439 5.30 -5.54 34.48
CA THR A 439 4.42 -6.57 35.07
C THR A 439 4.30 -7.81 34.16
N MET A 440 4.29 -7.63 32.84
CA MET A 440 4.27 -8.69 31.84
C MET A 440 5.64 -9.36 31.73
N MET A 441 6.72 -8.58 31.73
CA MET A 441 8.08 -9.08 31.85
C MET A 441 8.24 -9.90 33.12
N PHE A 442 7.69 -9.42 34.24
CA PHE A 442 7.68 -10.15 35.51
C PHE A 442 6.99 -11.49 35.40
N LYS A 443 5.77 -11.55 34.86
CA LYS A 443 5.06 -12.83 34.66
C LYS A 443 5.83 -13.80 33.76
N ILE A 444 6.49 -13.30 32.71
CA ILE A 444 7.27 -14.15 31.81
C ILE A 444 8.56 -14.63 32.50
N VAL A 445 9.25 -13.77 33.25
CA VAL A 445 10.45 -14.12 34.00
C VAL A 445 10.12 -15.10 35.13
N GLU A 446 9.04 -14.88 35.86
CA GLU A 446 8.50 -15.78 36.89
C GLU A 446 8.16 -17.16 36.30
N ASP A 447 7.58 -17.21 35.09
CA ASP A 447 7.30 -18.47 34.36
C ASP A 447 8.57 -19.15 33.79
N ILE A 448 9.62 -18.41 33.47
CA ILE A 448 10.91 -18.98 33.03
C ILE A 448 11.69 -19.53 34.23
N PHE A 449 11.63 -18.86 35.37
CA PHE A 449 12.35 -19.19 36.60
C PHE A 449 11.40 -19.64 37.72
N GLU A 450 10.43 -20.51 37.39
CA GLU A 450 9.38 -20.96 38.33
C GLU A 450 9.93 -21.58 39.64
N ASN A 451 11.17 -22.07 39.61
CA ASN A 451 11.87 -22.69 40.75
C ASN A 451 12.73 -21.71 41.57
N TYR A 452 12.77 -20.43 41.21
CA TYR A 452 13.61 -19.42 41.87
C TYR A 452 12.78 -18.22 42.36
N GLU A 453 13.22 -17.60 43.46
CA GLU A 453 12.58 -16.37 43.95
C GLU A 453 12.90 -15.18 43.04
N CYS A 454 11.85 -14.57 42.48
CA CYS A 454 11.94 -13.39 41.62
C CYS A 454 11.49 -12.13 42.40
N GLU A 455 12.41 -11.21 42.66
CA GLU A 455 12.11 -9.95 43.35
C GLU A 455 11.81 -8.82 42.36
N ARG A 456 10.75 -8.05 42.60
CA ARG A 456 10.41 -6.85 41.81
C ARG A 456 10.90 -5.57 42.45
N HIS A 457 11.26 -4.59 41.63
CA HIS A 457 11.69 -3.25 42.07
C HIS A 457 12.79 -3.33 43.15
N CYS A 458 13.74 -4.25 42.94
CA CYS A 458 14.76 -4.57 43.92
C CYS A 458 15.81 -3.45 43.95
N ARG A 459 16.23 -3.04 45.15
CA ARG A 459 17.31 -2.08 45.36
C ARG A 459 18.43 -2.69 46.19
N PRO A 460 19.22 -3.63 45.63
CA PRO A 460 20.32 -4.23 46.36
C PRO A 460 21.31 -3.18 46.87
N ASN A 461 21.91 -3.44 48.04
CA ASN A 461 22.87 -2.51 48.65
C ASN A 461 24.04 -2.13 47.72
N PHE A 462 24.45 -3.04 46.84
CA PHE A 462 25.54 -2.82 45.89
C PHE A 462 25.17 -1.85 44.74
N LEU A 463 23.89 -1.55 44.53
CA LEU A 463 23.42 -0.60 43.51
C LEU A 463 23.38 0.85 44.00
N GLU A 464 23.82 1.12 45.24
CA GLU A 464 23.96 2.47 45.79
C GLU A 464 22.69 3.32 45.64
N GLY A 465 21.52 2.68 45.80
CA GLY A 465 20.20 3.30 45.72
C GLY A 465 19.51 3.25 44.35
N LEU A 466 20.14 2.67 43.32
CA LEU A 466 19.49 2.35 42.04
C LEU A 466 18.62 1.08 42.17
N GLU A 467 17.63 0.97 41.28
CA GLU A 467 16.64 -0.11 41.27
C GLU A 467 16.86 -1.03 40.07
N ILE A 468 16.56 -2.33 40.24
CA ILE A 468 16.36 -3.32 39.16
C ILE A 468 14.89 -3.71 39.11
N ASP A 469 14.28 -3.67 37.92
CA ASP A 469 12.85 -3.96 37.74
C ASP A 469 12.49 -5.39 38.20
N ILE A 470 13.31 -6.39 37.82
CA ILE A 470 13.20 -7.78 38.27
C ILE A 470 14.58 -8.36 38.54
N TYR A 471 14.80 -8.95 39.71
CA TYR A 471 16.06 -9.55 40.10
C TYR A 471 15.85 -10.97 40.64
N VAL A 472 16.67 -11.93 40.19
CA VAL A 472 16.69 -13.31 40.67
C VAL A 472 17.98 -13.50 41.47
N PRO A 473 17.96 -13.37 42.81
CA PRO A 473 19.18 -13.29 43.62
C PRO A 473 20.06 -14.52 43.54
N GLU A 474 19.46 -15.71 43.53
CA GLU A 474 20.17 -16.99 43.51
C GLU A 474 21.02 -17.19 42.24
N LEU A 475 20.49 -16.69 41.11
CA LEU A 475 21.17 -16.76 39.82
C LEU A 475 22.00 -15.50 39.53
N LYS A 476 21.94 -14.45 40.35
CA LYS A 476 22.57 -13.15 40.08
C LYS A 476 22.21 -12.60 38.69
N ILE A 477 20.96 -12.72 38.27
CA ILE A 477 20.47 -12.21 36.99
C ILE A 477 19.37 -11.16 37.21
N GLY A 478 19.45 -10.03 36.51
CA GLY A 478 18.49 -8.94 36.57
C GLY A 478 17.93 -8.58 35.21
N PHE A 479 16.68 -8.11 35.17
CA PHE A 479 15.98 -7.70 33.97
C PHE A 479 15.48 -6.26 34.10
N GLU A 480 15.63 -5.49 33.02
CA GLU A 480 15.24 -4.08 32.94
C GLU A 480 14.42 -3.82 31.67
N TYR A 481 13.32 -3.09 31.80
CA TYR A 481 12.52 -2.64 30.66
C TYR A 481 12.77 -1.15 30.38
N ASN A 482 13.62 -0.88 29.39
CA ASN A 482 13.99 0.49 29.05
C ASN A 482 12.96 1.14 28.10
N GLY A 483 12.18 2.06 28.65
CA GLY A 483 11.27 2.95 27.92
C GLY A 483 11.96 3.84 26.87
N VAL A 484 11.17 4.50 26.01
CA VAL A 484 11.67 5.43 24.97
C VAL A 484 12.54 6.56 25.52
N GLN A 485 12.29 6.95 26.77
CA GLN A 485 13.03 7.98 27.52
C GLN A 485 14.52 7.66 27.76
N HIS A 486 14.95 6.39 27.61
CA HIS A 486 16.36 6.01 27.68
C HIS A 486 17.14 6.33 26.40
N TYR A 487 16.42 6.51 25.28
CA TYR A 487 17.01 6.57 23.94
C TYR A 487 16.77 7.89 23.22
N LYS A 488 15.64 8.56 23.50
CA LYS A 488 15.25 9.80 22.82
C LYS A 488 14.85 10.89 23.81
N PRO A 489 15.16 12.17 23.51
CA PRO A 489 14.71 13.27 24.34
C PRO A 489 13.19 13.39 24.23
N VAL A 490 12.51 13.46 25.36
CA VAL A 490 11.06 13.67 25.42
C VAL A 490 10.81 14.99 26.13
N GLU A 491 10.25 15.99 25.43
CA GLU A 491 10.09 17.35 25.95
C GLU A 491 9.32 17.40 27.28
N HIS A 492 8.26 16.59 27.40
CA HIS A 492 7.46 16.49 28.62
C HIS A 492 8.25 16.00 29.85
N TRP A 493 9.42 15.38 29.66
CA TRP A 493 10.26 14.81 30.72
C TRP A 493 11.58 15.57 30.93
N GLY A 494 11.68 16.80 30.42
CA GLY A 494 12.87 17.65 30.58
C GLY A 494 13.88 17.57 29.42
N GLY A 495 13.46 17.03 28.27
CA GLY A 495 14.22 17.10 27.02
C GLY A 495 15.61 16.46 27.07
N GLU A 496 16.58 17.07 26.39
CA GLU A 496 17.93 16.51 26.26
C GLU A 496 18.72 16.42 27.57
N GLU A 497 18.50 17.35 28.51
CA GLU A 497 19.21 17.32 29.80
C GLU A 497 18.80 16.11 30.65
N SER A 498 17.51 15.76 30.61
CA SER A 498 16.97 14.60 31.30
C SER A 498 17.48 13.30 30.71
N LEU A 499 17.53 13.20 29.37
CA LEU A 499 18.13 12.06 28.66
C LEU A 499 19.59 11.83 29.06
N LYS A 500 20.40 12.89 29.11
CA LYS A 500 21.81 12.79 29.52
C LYS A 500 21.96 12.27 30.95
N LYS A 501 21.14 12.76 31.89
CA LYS A 501 21.13 12.29 33.29
C LYS A 501 20.72 10.83 33.37
N GLN A 502 19.73 10.40 32.58
CA GLN A 502 19.28 9.01 32.54
C GLN A 502 20.37 8.08 32.00
N GLN A 503 21.03 8.44 30.89
CA GLN A 503 22.13 7.65 30.32
C GLN A 503 23.32 7.49 31.27
N VAL A 504 23.61 8.51 32.09
CA VAL A 504 24.64 8.42 33.13
C VAL A 504 24.25 7.42 34.22
N ARG A 505 22.98 7.41 34.63
CA ARG A 505 22.46 6.45 35.61
C ARG A 505 22.47 5.02 35.07
N ASP A 506 22.05 4.82 33.83
CA ASP A 506 22.03 3.50 33.19
C ASP A 506 23.45 2.92 33.08
N LYS A 507 24.42 3.74 32.67
CA LYS A 507 25.84 3.33 32.63
C LYS A 507 26.38 2.96 34.01
N ARG A 508 26.05 3.75 35.04
CA ARG A 508 26.46 3.45 36.41
C ARG A 508 25.82 2.15 36.92
N LYS A 509 24.53 1.93 36.62
CA LYS A 509 23.81 0.70 36.96
C LYS A 509 24.52 -0.53 36.37
N GLN A 510 24.82 -0.48 35.07
CA GLN A 510 25.54 -1.57 34.39
C GLN A 510 26.90 -1.85 35.04
N GLN A 511 27.68 -0.80 35.34
CA GLN A 511 28.99 -0.95 35.98
C GLN A 511 28.90 -1.59 37.37
N LEU A 512 27.90 -1.21 38.18
CA LEU A 512 27.69 -1.78 39.50
C LEU A 512 27.23 -3.24 39.43
N CYS A 513 26.39 -3.59 38.46
CA CYS A 513 26.04 -4.98 38.19
C CYS A 513 27.27 -5.81 37.79
N ASP A 514 28.07 -5.32 36.84
CA ASP A 514 29.28 -6.01 36.37
C ASP A 514 30.31 -6.23 37.49
N GLN A 515 30.46 -5.26 38.41
CA GLN A 515 31.37 -5.36 39.57
C GLN A 515 30.94 -6.40 40.60
N ASN A 516 29.66 -6.78 40.64
CA ASN A 516 29.09 -7.70 41.62
C ASN A 516 28.73 -9.07 41.01
N ASP A 517 29.22 -9.35 39.80
CA ASP A 517 28.90 -10.54 39.00
C ASP A 517 27.39 -10.71 38.77
N VAL A 518 26.66 -9.61 38.58
CA VAL A 518 25.24 -9.61 38.26
C VAL A 518 25.03 -9.41 36.78
N LYS A 519 24.39 -10.37 36.11
CA LYS A 519 24.06 -10.28 34.70
C LYS A 519 22.80 -9.44 34.50
N LEU A 520 22.95 -8.24 33.93
CA LEU A 520 21.81 -7.37 33.60
C LEU A 520 21.35 -7.58 32.14
N ILE A 521 20.07 -7.93 31.96
CA ILE A 521 19.41 -8.08 30.65
C ILE A 521 18.49 -6.89 30.43
N ILE A 522 18.71 -6.19 29.32
CA ILE A 522 17.92 -5.01 28.94
C ILE A 522 16.97 -5.37 27.81
N ILE A 523 15.69 -5.12 28.04
CA ILE A 523 14.62 -5.17 27.04
C ILE A 523 14.25 -3.75 26.65
N LYS A 524 14.30 -3.44 25.35
CA LYS A 524 13.96 -2.10 24.86
C LYS A 524 12.46 -1.97 24.62
N TYR A 525 11.96 -0.74 24.71
CA TYR A 525 10.56 -0.42 24.45
C TYR A 525 10.04 -0.77 23.04
N ASP A 526 10.94 -0.92 22.07
CA ASP A 526 10.63 -1.29 20.68
C ASP A 526 10.74 -2.80 20.41
N GLU A 527 11.16 -3.58 21.41
CA GLU A 527 11.16 -5.04 21.38
C GLU A 527 9.82 -5.58 21.88
N GLN A 528 9.20 -6.47 21.12
CA GLN A 528 7.92 -7.07 21.50
C GLN A 528 8.15 -8.13 22.57
N LEU A 529 7.66 -7.87 23.79
CA LEU A 529 7.74 -8.81 24.91
C LEU A 529 7.05 -10.14 24.56
N SER A 530 7.83 -11.22 24.58
CA SER A 530 7.38 -12.61 24.47
C SER A 530 8.34 -13.50 25.25
N LYS A 531 7.90 -14.72 25.60
CA LYS A 531 8.75 -15.73 26.26
C LYS A 531 9.98 -16.04 25.41
N ASP A 532 9.81 -16.22 24.10
CA ASP A 532 10.90 -16.50 23.16
C ASP A 532 11.95 -15.38 23.10
N LEU A 533 11.51 -14.11 23.13
CA LEU A 533 12.43 -12.98 23.13
C LEU A 533 13.29 -12.99 24.41
N ILE A 534 12.67 -13.16 25.58
CA ILE A 534 13.39 -13.16 26.86
C ILE A 534 14.36 -14.34 26.91
N LEU A 535 13.92 -15.54 26.53
CA LEU A 535 14.79 -16.72 26.41
C LEU A 535 15.98 -16.50 25.48
N SER A 536 15.79 -15.83 24.33
CA SER A 536 16.89 -15.56 23.39
C SER A 536 17.97 -14.62 23.93
N LYS A 537 17.65 -13.82 24.97
CA LYS A 537 18.57 -12.86 25.60
C LYS A 537 19.22 -13.42 26.87
N ILE A 538 18.67 -14.50 27.44
CA ILE A 538 19.26 -15.19 28.58
C ILE A 538 20.43 -16.05 28.08
N PRO A 539 21.64 -15.91 28.65
CA PRO A 539 22.75 -16.80 28.29
C PRO A 539 22.41 -18.25 28.61
N VAL A 540 22.86 -19.18 27.77
CA VAL A 540 22.48 -20.60 27.83
C VAL A 540 22.83 -21.22 29.19
N GLU A 541 23.90 -20.78 29.84
CA GLU A 541 24.32 -21.24 31.17
C GLU A 541 23.28 -21.01 32.29
N TYR A 542 22.29 -20.12 32.10
CA TYR A 542 21.20 -19.88 33.05
C TYR A 542 19.94 -20.70 32.75
N LEU A 543 19.91 -21.44 31.63
CA LEU A 543 18.75 -22.21 31.15
C LEU A 543 18.96 -23.74 31.24
N VAL A 544 20.16 -24.19 31.60
CA VAL A 544 20.46 -25.61 31.77
C VAL A 544 20.16 -26.01 33.21
N GLU A 545 19.18 -26.90 33.40
CA GLU A 545 19.04 -27.63 34.67
C GLU A 545 20.33 -28.41 34.93
N ASP A 546 21.13 -27.96 35.89
CA ASP A 546 22.21 -28.77 36.44
C ASP A 546 21.55 -29.91 37.23
N LYS A 547 21.21 -31.01 36.54
CA LYS A 547 20.84 -32.27 37.17
C LYS A 547 22.09 -32.87 37.79
N SER A 548 22.42 -32.36 38.98
CA SER A 548 23.24 -33.08 39.96
C SER A 548 22.37 -33.99 40.82
#